data_AF-A0AAU0HMX9-F1
#
_entry.id   AF-A0AAU0HMX9-F1
#
_cell.length_a   1.000
_cell.length_b   1.000
_cell.length_c   1.000
_cell.angle_alpha   90.00
_cell.angle_beta   90.00
_cell.angle_gamma   90.00
#
_symmetry.space_group_name_H-M   'P 1'
#
loop_
_entity.id
_entity.type
_entity.pdbx_description
1 polymer ?
#
loop_
_entity_poly.entity_id
_entity_poly.type
_entity_poly.pdbx_seq_one_letter_code
_entity_poly.pdbx_strand_id
1 'polypeptide(L)' 'MSEKPVDLEGPKQPTGAYDEPETELVETTRVSCDGGMTHPRVWLQIPEERGWVECGYCDKRFVLKDGADAH' A
#
# COMPACT_ATOMS: atom_id res chain seq x y z
N MET A 1 16.68 -0.24 -47.90
CA MET A 1 16.78 -1.29 -46.87
C MET A 1 17.29 -0.62 -45.59
N SER A 2 16.69 0.50 -45.18
CA SER A 2 15.77 0.56 -44.01
C SER A 2 16.18 -0.41 -42.90
N GLU A 3 17.12 0.00 -42.04
CA GLU A 3 16.89 0.76 -40.79
C GLU A 3 16.41 -0.16 -39.65
N LYS A 4 17.27 -0.45 -38.66
CA LYS A 4 17.34 0.26 -37.38
C LYS A 4 18.30 -0.46 -36.39
N PRO A 5 19.19 0.26 -35.70
CA PRO A 5 20.00 -0.26 -34.60
C PRO A 5 19.09 -0.64 -33.42
N VAL A 6 19.37 -1.79 -32.80
CA VAL A 6 18.74 -2.20 -31.53
C VAL A 6 19.39 -1.43 -30.40
N ASP A 7 19.00 -0.17 -30.29
CA ASP A 7 19.26 0.64 -29.10
C ASP A 7 18.55 -0.03 -27.91
N LEU A 8 19.34 -0.69 -27.07
CA LEU A 8 18.90 -1.35 -25.84
C LEU A 8 18.95 -0.40 -24.64
N GLU A 9 18.76 0.91 -24.87
CA GLU A 9 18.74 1.92 -23.80
C GLU A 9 17.39 2.63 -23.74
N GLY A 10 16.30 1.85 -23.71
CA GLY A 10 15.03 2.33 -23.19
C GLY A 10 15.06 2.27 -21.66
N PRO A 11 14.81 3.36 -20.92
CA PRO A 11 14.59 3.25 -19.47
C PRO A 11 13.51 2.20 -19.29
N LYS A 12 13.78 1.16 -18.49
CA LYS A 12 12.80 0.10 -18.18
C LYS A 12 11.46 0.79 -17.94
N GLN A 13 10.57 0.69 -18.92
CA GLN A 13 9.20 1.12 -18.74
C GLN A 13 8.72 0.34 -17.50
N PRO A 14 8.10 0.97 -16.49
CA PRO A 14 7.44 0.22 -15.44
C PRO A 14 6.30 -0.56 -16.10
N THR A 15 6.63 -1.74 -16.59
CA THR A 15 5.69 -2.72 -17.08
C THR A 15 5.01 -3.30 -15.86
N GLY A 16 3.69 -3.19 -15.85
CA GLY A 16 2.86 -3.57 -14.72
C GLY A 16 2.16 -2.34 -14.20
N ALA A 17 0.89 -2.21 -14.55
CA ALA A 17 -0.07 -1.58 -13.69
C ALA A 17 0.21 -2.08 -12.25
N TYR A 18 0.77 -1.21 -11.42
CA TYR A 18 0.70 -1.40 -9.99
C TYR A 18 -0.78 -1.25 -9.71
N ASP A 19 -1.49 -2.37 -9.63
CA ASP A 19 -2.74 -2.44 -8.91
C ASP A 19 -2.41 -1.81 -7.56
N GLU A 20 -2.86 -0.56 -7.39
CA GLU A 20 -2.63 0.20 -6.18
C GLU A 20 -3.25 -0.69 -5.09
N PRO A 21 -2.44 -1.31 -4.20
CA PRO A 21 -2.99 -2.17 -3.16
C PRO A 21 -4.08 -1.38 -2.46
N GLU A 22 -5.23 -1.97 -2.15
CA GLU A 22 -6.34 -1.25 -1.50
C GLU A 22 -5.83 -0.59 -0.21
N THR A 23 -5.41 0.67 -0.34
CA THR A 23 -4.77 1.46 0.70
C THR A 23 -5.80 2.39 1.29
N GLU A 24 -6.08 2.20 2.56
CA GLU A 24 -6.95 3.08 3.33
C GLU A 24 -6.09 4.07 4.10
N LEU A 25 -6.25 5.36 3.79
CA LEU A 25 -5.55 6.44 4.49
C LEU A 25 -6.23 6.71 5.83
N VAL A 26 -5.55 6.38 6.93
CA VAL A 26 -6.03 6.57 8.29
C VAL A 26 -5.35 7.76 8.96
N GLU A 27 -6.05 8.37 9.90
CA GLU A 27 -5.58 9.51 10.70
C GLU A 27 -5.09 9.12 12.10
N THR A 28 -5.07 7.83 12.41
CA THR A 28 -4.65 7.31 13.72
C THR A 28 -3.76 6.10 13.53
N THR A 29 -2.74 5.98 14.37
CA THR A 29 -1.84 4.81 14.35
C THR A 29 -2.54 3.53 14.81
N ARG A 30 -3.56 3.63 15.66
CA ARG A 30 -4.40 2.51 16.08
C ARG A 30 -5.62 2.36 15.17
N VAL A 31 -5.64 1.30 14.37
CA VAL A 31 -6.70 1.03 13.41
C VAL A 31 -7.49 -0.20 13.82
N SER A 32 -8.83 -0.12 13.78
CA SER A 32 -9.69 -1.30 13.87
C SER A 32 -10.04 -1.79 12.47
N CYS A 33 -9.53 -2.96 12.08
CA CYS A 33 -9.97 -3.62 10.87
C CYS A 33 -11.13 -4.56 11.22
N ASP A 34 -12.33 -4.21 10.74
CA ASP A 34 -13.53 -5.02 11.00
C ASP A 34 -13.68 -6.19 10.02
N GLY A 35 -12.95 -6.19 8.89
CA GLY A 35 -12.87 -7.30 7.95
C GLY A 35 -14.19 -7.76 7.29
N GLY A 36 -15.33 -7.17 7.68
CA GLY A 36 -16.65 -7.55 7.22
C GLY A 36 -16.94 -9.03 7.50
N MET A 37 -16.94 -9.85 6.43
CA MET A 37 -17.19 -11.30 6.50
C MET A 37 -15.91 -12.15 6.57
N THR A 38 -14.73 -11.53 6.42
CA THR A 38 -13.45 -12.25 6.26
C THR A 38 -12.76 -12.54 7.60
N HIS A 39 -12.98 -11.72 8.64
CA HIS A 39 -12.50 -11.98 10.01
C HIS A 39 -13.24 -11.10 11.04
N PRO A 40 -13.24 -11.46 12.35
CA PRO A 40 -13.76 -10.59 13.40
C PRO A 40 -12.90 -9.32 13.56
N ARG A 41 -13.45 -8.27 14.20
CA ARG A 41 -12.72 -7.03 14.49
C ARG A 41 -11.38 -7.29 15.15
N VAL A 42 -10.31 -6.85 14.49
CA VAL A 42 -8.94 -6.84 15.03
C VAL A 42 -8.43 -5.42 15.15
N TRP A 43 -7.51 -5.21 16.07
CA TRP A 43 -6.85 -3.94 16.28
C TRP A 43 -5.40 -4.06 15.80
N LEU A 44 -5.01 -3.17 14.89
CA LEU A 44 -3.68 -3.10 14.31
C LEU A 44 -3.04 -1.79 14.76
N GLN A 45 -1.73 -1.85 15.03
CA GLN A 45 -0.92 -0.69 15.34
C GLN A 45 -0.02 -0.39 14.14
N ILE A 46 -0.12 0.81 13.59
CA ILE A 46 0.77 1.31 12.56
C ILE A 46 2.06 1.77 13.22
N PRO A 47 3.23 1.22 12.81
CA PRO A 47 4.51 1.74 13.26
C PRO A 47 4.81 3.07 12.57
N GLU A 48 5.12 4.11 13.35
CA GLU A 48 5.42 5.46 12.85
C GLU A 48 6.65 5.48 11.93
N GLU A 49 7.63 4.59 12.18
CA GLU A 49 8.82 4.43 11.33
C GLU A 49 8.50 3.96 9.90
N ARG A 50 7.43 3.18 9.75
CA ARG A 50 7.00 2.60 8.47
C ARG A 50 5.87 3.42 7.85
N GLY A 51 4.99 4.00 8.67
CA GLY A 51 3.82 4.76 8.25
C GLY A 51 2.68 3.92 7.68
N TRP A 52 2.76 2.58 7.73
CA TRP A 52 1.67 1.71 7.27
C TRP A 52 1.67 0.34 7.96
N VAL A 53 0.48 -0.29 8.01
CA VAL A 53 0.27 -1.67 8.48
C VAL A 53 -0.68 -2.40 7.55
N GLU A 54 -0.50 -3.71 7.41
CA GLU A 54 -1.38 -4.56 6.61
C GLU A 54 -2.20 -5.48 7.53
N CYS A 55 -3.48 -5.65 7.21
CA CYS A 55 -4.29 -6.66 7.87
C CYS A 55 -4.00 -8.03 7.23
N GLY A 56 -3.41 -8.95 7.99
CA GLY A 56 -3.06 -10.30 7.51
C GLY A 56 -4.23 -11.22 7.16
N TYR A 57 -5.46 -10.71 7.14
CA TYR A 57 -6.67 -11.45 6.78
C TYR A 57 -7.42 -10.87 5.57
N CYS A 58 -7.41 -9.54 5.40
CA CYS A 58 -8.11 -8.86 4.30
C CYS A 58 -7.17 -8.25 3.26
N ASP A 59 -5.85 -8.35 3.45
CA ASP A 59 -4.81 -7.72 2.63
C ASP A 59 -4.97 -6.18 2.46
N LYS A 60 -5.87 -5.56 3.24
CA LYS A 60 -6.02 -4.11 3.30
C LYS A 60 -4.80 -3.49 3.95
N ARG A 61 -4.25 -2.48 3.28
CA ARG A 61 -3.12 -1.71 3.79
C ARG A 61 -3.63 -0.41 4.39
N PHE A 62 -3.40 -0.18 5.66
CA PHE A 62 -3.70 1.08 6.30
C PHE A 62 -2.46 1.94 6.30
N VAL A 63 -2.54 3.11 5.69
CA VAL A 63 -1.44 4.06 5.57
C VAL A 63 -1.76 5.27 6.43
N LEU A 64 -0.84 5.64 7.32
CA LEU A 64 -0.98 6.79 8.18
C LEU A 64 -0.80 8.08 7.35
N LYS A 65 -1.74 9.01 7.46
CA LYS A 65 -1.62 10.34 6.84
C LYS A 65 -0.49 11.12 7.50
N ASP A 66 0.23 11.91 6.70
CA ASP A 66 1.27 12.83 7.17
C ASP A 66 0.65 13.84 8.16
N GLY A 67 1.08 13.81 9.42
CA GLY A 67 0.53 14.64 10.50
C GLY A 67 -0.60 14.00 11.33
N ALA A 68 -0.88 12.71 11.16
CA ALA A 68 -1.78 11.96 12.02
C ALA A 68 -1.16 11.77 13.42
N ASP A 69 -1.74 12.42 14.42
CA ASP A 69 -1.26 12.46 15.79
C ASP A 69 -1.52 11.12 16.50
N ALA A 70 -0.44 10.48 16.97
CA ALA A 70 -0.50 9.27 17.79
C ALA A 70 -0.60 9.69 19.27
N HIS A 71 -1.80 10.07 19.71
CA HIS A 71 -2.10 10.30 21.13
C HIS A 71 -2.41 9.02 21.91
#